data_AF-A0A6P0UET6-F1
#
_entry.id   AF-A0A6P0UET6-F1
#
_cell.length_a   1.000
_cell.length_b   1.000
_cell.length_c   1.000
_cell.angle_alpha   90.00
_cell.angle_beta   90.00
_cell.angle_gamma   90.00
#
_symmetry.space_group_name_H-M   'P 1'
#
loop_
_entity.id
_entity.type
_entity.pdbx_description
1 polymer ?
#
loop_
_entity_poly.entity_id
_entity_poly.type
_entity_poly.pdbx_seq_one_letter_code
_entity_poly.pdbx_strand_id
1 'polypeptide(L)'
;MSTPIKKDVEEFIKRISNKQKWPKIDTFLIVSLMRIAGKAYDAGTVDGRVSAVIIYHQIVEEFLVHLLKLSNLYIQAKIWPSRLDLEISNKLMFGQILKEHKRSIKFNGKDVLLLKCERFNTTRIEYVHRLLKFKSDEERVTRSAEINNDYYEIIDLYLEGRKDIEDRLNDLSHHIDWNEIEKNI
;
A
#
# COMPACT_ATOMS: atom_id res chain seq x y z
N MET A 1 6.61 -3.04 38.53
CA MET A 1 5.69 -3.54 37.48
C MET A 1 5.10 -2.33 36.79
N SER A 2 5.34 -2.14 35.49
CA SER A 2 4.69 -1.07 34.71
C SER A 2 3.22 -1.42 34.48
N THR A 3 2.31 -0.47 34.67
CA THR A 3 0.90 -0.62 34.28
C THR A 3 0.79 -0.82 32.75
N PRO A 4 -0.23 -1.56 32.25
CA PRO A 4 -0.39 -1.86 30.82
C PRO A 4 -0.38 -0.61 29.93
N ILE A 5 -1.01 0.47 30.41
CA ILE A 5 -1.10 1.76 29.71
C ILE A 5 0.29 2.36 29.45
N LYS A 6 1.19 2.31 30.44
CA LYS A 6 2.54 2.88 30.35
C LYS A 6 3.42 2.10 29.36
N LYS A 7 3.26 0.78 29.30
CA LYS A 7 3.99 -0.08 28.36
C LYS A 7 3.60 0.21 26.90
N ASP A 8 2.31 0.38 26.63
CA ASP A 8 1.81 0.73 25.29
C ASP A 8 2.26 2.12 24.84
N VAL A 9 2.33 3.09 25.77
CA VAL A 9 2.85 4.44 25.52
C VAL A 9 4.31 4.40 25.11
N GLU A 10 5.14 3.71 25.89
CA GLU A 10 6.55 3.53 25.57
C GLU A 10 6.76 2.84 24.22
N GLU A 11 5.93 1.83 23.90
CA GLU A 11 6.01 1.12 22.63
C GLU A 11 5.64 2.02 21.44
N PHE A 12 4.60 2.84 21.58
CA PHE A 12 4.22 3.81 20.57
C PHE A 12 5.31 4.86 20.32
N ILE A 13 5.85 5.45 21.39
CA ILE A 13 6.94 6.44 21.31
C ILE A 13 8.18 5.80 20.66
N LYS A 14 8.58 4.60 21.10
CA LYS A 14 9.69 3.87 20.48
C LYS A 14 9.45 3.60 19.00
N ARG A 15 8.19 3.41 18.59
CA ARG A 15 7.82 3.16 17.19
C ARG A 15 7.86 4.44 16.36
N ILE A 16 7.31 5.55 16.83
CA ILE A 16 7.28 6.80 16.07
C ILE A 16 8.68 7.42 15.94
N SER A 17 9.49 7.37 17.00
CA SER A 17 10.84 7.93 17.04
C SER A 17 11.90 7.09 16.31
N ASN A 18 11.54 5.89 15.83
CA ASN A 18 12.45 5.02 15.10
C ASN A 18 11.85 4.58 13.76
N LYS A 19 12.32 5.18 12.67
CA LYS A 19 11.93 4.83 11.29
C LYS A 19 12.07 3.34 10.98
N GLN A 20 12.97 2.61 11.64
CA GLN A 20 13.13 1.16 11.45
C GLN A 20 11.96 0.34 12.01
N LYS A 21 11.10 0.94 12.84
CA LYS A 21 9.90 0.33 13.42
C LYS A 21 8.60 0.77 12.74
N TRP A 22 8.69 1.65 11.75
CA TRP A 22 7.53 2.00 10.94
C TRP A 22 7.05 0.79 10.14
N PRO A 23 5.79 0.78 9.67
CA PRO A 23 5.33 -0.19 8.70
C PRO A 23 6.36 -0.39 7.58
N LYS A 24 6.60 -1.64 7.23
CA LYS A 24 7.53 -2.06 6.18
C LYS A 24 6.85 -3.09 5.30
N ILE A 25 7.27 -3.13 4.05
CA ILE A 25 7.01 -4.22 3.12
C ILE A 25 8.27 -5.08 2.99
N ASP A 26 8.09 -6.37 2.73
CA ASP A 26 9.19 -7.25 2.36
C ASP A 26 9.70 -6.87 0.97
N THR A 27 10.71 -6.01 0.94
CA THR A 27 11.27 -5.47 -0.31
C THR A 27 11.91 -6.57 -1.16
N PHE A 28 12.50 -7.59 -0.53
CA PHE A 28 13.12 -8.70 -1.25
C PHE A 28 12.05 -9.54 -1.96
N LEU A 29 10.97 -9.88 -1.25
CA LEU A 29 9.85 -10.59 -1.83
C LEU A 29 9.20 -9.80 -2.97
N ILE A 30 8.92 -8.51 -2.77
CA ILE A 30 8.33 -7.65 -3.80
C ILE A 30 9.21 -7.60 -5.05
N VAL A 31 10.51 -7.32 -4.93
CA VAL A 31 11.43 -7.27 -6.07
C VAL A 31 11.51 -8.62 -6.78
N SER A 32 11.51 -9.73 -6.03
CA SER A 32 11.49 -11.07 -6.60
C SER A 32 10.22 -11.31 -7.43
N LEU A 33 9.04 -10.95 -6.89
CA LEU A 33 7.75 -11.07 -7.57
C LEU A 33 7.67 -10.17 -8.81
N MET A 34 8.16 -8.93 -8.74
CA MET A 34 8.25 -8.02 -9.88
C MET A 34 9.05 -8.65 -11.03
N ARG A 35 10.20 -9.27 -10.71
CA ARG A 35 11.05 -9.94 -11.70
C ARG A 35 10.37 -11.17 -12.29
N ILE A 36 9.67 -11.98 -11.47
CA ILE A 36 8.93 -13.15 -11.95
C ILE A 36 7.80 -12.71 -12.89
N ALA A 37 7.03 -11.69 -12.50
CA ALA A 37 5.94 -11.16 -13.30
C ALA A 37 6.44 -10.57 -14.63
N GLY A 38 7.53 -9.78 -14.61
CA GLY A 38 8.14 -9.25 -15.82
C GLY A 38 8.56 -10.36 -16.79
N LYS A 39 9.29 -11.37 -16.31
CA LYS A 39 9.67 -12.53 -17.14
C LYS A 39 8.46 -13.28 -17.71
N ALA A 40 7.42 -13.47 -16.91
CA ALA A 40 6.20 -14.14 -17.37
C ALA A 40 5.47 -13.31 -18.43
N TYR A 41 5.43 -11.98 -18.26
CA TYR A 41 4.83 -11.07 -19.23
C TYR A 41 5.61 -11.05 -20.56
N ASP A 42 6.94 -10.97 -20.48
CA ASP A 42 7.86 -10.90 -21.63
C ASP A 42 7.88 -12.19 -22.47
N ALA A 43 7.50 -13.32 -21.89
CA ALA A 43 7.34 -14.57 -22.64
C ALA A 43 6.24 -14.47 -23.71
N GLY A 44 5.35 -13.48 -23.64
CA GLY A 44 4.35 -13.19 -24.68
C GLY A 44 3.23 -14.21 -24.83
N THR A 45 3.21 -15.25 -23.99
CA THR A 45 2.15 -16.26 -23.97
C THR A 45 0.94 -15.77 -23.18
N VAL A 46 -0.24 -16.34 -23.45
CA VAL A 46 -1.47 -16.03 -22.70
C VAL A 46 -1.28 -16.35 -21.21
N ASP A 47 -0.79 -17.54 -20.88
CA ASP A 47 -0.55 -17.97 -19.51
C ASP A 47 0.49 -17.10 -18.80
N GLY A 48 1.53 -16.67 -19.52
CA GLY A 48 2.55 -15.76 -19.01
C GLY A 48 1.97 -14.40 -18.61
N ARG A 49 1.16 -13.80 -19.48
CA ARG A 49 0.48 -12.52 -19.19
C ARG A 49 -0.55 -12.64 -18.06
N VAL A 50 -1.32 -13.73 -18.02
CA VAL A 50 -2.27 -13.98 -16.92
C VAL A 50 -1.54 -14.11 -15.59
N SER A 51 -0.45 -14.88 -15.57
CA SER A 51 0.39 -15.04 -14.38
C SER A 51 0.98 -13.70 -13.91
N ALA A 52 1.50 -12.89 -14.84
CA ALA A 52 2.01 -11.56 -14.54
C ALA A 52 0.93 -10.65 -13.92
N VAL A 53 -0.26 -10.60 -14.52
CA VAL A 53 -1.38 -9.79 -14.04
C VAL A 53 -1.83 -10.21 -12.63
N ILE A 54 -1.83 -11.50 -12.32
CA ILE A 54 -2.14 -12.00 -10.97
C ILE A 54 -1.10 -11.51 -9.96
N ILE A 55 0.19 -11.59 -10.31
CA ILE A 55 1.27 -11.12 -9.44
C ILE A 55 1.22 -9.60 -9.26
N TYR A 56 0.98 -8.83 -10.33
CA TYR A 56 0.79 -7.37 -10.24
C TYR A 56 -0.29 -7.01 -9.24
N HIS A 57 -1.41 -7.71 -9.25
CA HIS A 57 -2.49 -7.46 -8.30
C HIS A 57 -2.05 -7.69 -6.84
N GLN A 58 -1.31 -8.77 -6.56
CA GLN A 58 -0.80 -9.04 -5.20
C GLN A 58 0.16 -7.93 -4.72
N ILE A 59 1.02 -7.45 -5.61
CA ILE A 59 1.97 -6.36 -5.31
C ILE A 59 1.22 -5.06 -5.02
N VAL A 60 0.25 -4.70 -5.88
CA VAL A 60 -0.56 -3.48 -5.70
C VAL A 60 -1.35 -3.53 -4.40
N GLU A 61 -1.91 -4.70 -4.05
CA GLU A 61 -2.61 -4.88 -2.78
C GLU A 61 -1.68 -4.63 -1.58
N GLU A 62 -0.48 -5.20 -1.59
CA GLU A 62 0.51 -5.01 -0.52
C GLU A 62 0.93 -3.53 -0.39
N PHE A 63 1.10 -2.82 -1.51
CA PHE A 63 1.39 -1.38 -1.50
C PHE A 63 0.26 -0.55 -0.90
N LEU A 64 -0.99 -0.84 -1.24
CA LEU A 64 -2.13 -0.14 -0.68
C LEU A 64 -2.26 -0.40 0.82
N VAL A 65 -2.10 -1.64 1.27
CA VAL A 65 -2.10 -1.99 2.69
C VAL A 65 -0.97 -1.26 3.42
N HIS A 66 0.21 -1.20 2.82
CA HIS A 66 1.35 -0.50 3.40
C HIS A 66 1.08 1.00 3.59
N LEU A 67 0.55 1.67 2.57
CA LEU A 67 0.19 3.10 2.66
C LEU A 67 -0.89 3.35 3.73
N LEU A 68 -1.86 2.45 3.91
CA LEU A 68 -2.83 2.55 5.00
C LEU A 68 -2.14 2.42 6.37
N LYS A 69 -1.25 1.46 6.54
CA LYS A 69 -0.50 1.28 7.80
C LYS A 69 0.32 2.53 8.14
N LEU A 70 0.97 3.14 7.15
CA LEU A 70 1.70 4.40 7.31
C LEU A 70 0.76 5.56 7.65
N SER A 71 -0.37 5.66 6.95
CA SER A 71 -1.40 6.67 7.21
C SER A 71 -1.94 6.57 8.63
N ASN A 72 -2.24 5.35 9.10
CA ASN A 72 -2.76 5.11 10.45
C ASN A 72 -1.73 5.45 11.53
N LEU A 73 -0.45 5.12 11.29
CA LEU A 73 0.63 5.55 12.18
C LEU A 73 0.71 7.08 12.27
N TYR A 74 0.60 7.77 11.14
CA TYR A 74 0.62 9.24 11.10
C TYR A 74 -0.57 9.87 11.83
N ILE A 75 -1.79 9.36 11.60
CA ILE A 75 -3.00 9.81 12.32
C ILE A 75 -2.78 9.63 13.83
N GLN A 76 -2.37 8.45 14.26
CA GLN A 76 -2.16 8.15 15.67
C GLN A 76 -1.08 9.04 16.30
N ALA A 77 -0.03 9.39 15.56
CA ALA A 77 0.98 10.34 16.02
C ALA A 77 0.42 11.76 16.17
N LYS A 78 -0.48 12.19 15.29
CA LYS A 78 -1.10 13.52 15.36
C LYS A 78 -2.08 13.69 16.50
N ILE A 79 -2.78 12.64 16.91
CA ILE A 79 -3.81 12.70 17.96
C ILE A 79 -3.32 12.25 19.33
N TRP A 80 -2.04 11.88 19.45
CA TRP A 80 -1.44 11.48 20.72
C TRP A 80 -1.62 12.57 21.79
N PRO A 81 -1.98 12.23 23.05
CA PRO A 81 -2.07 10.90 23.66
C PRO A 81 -3.42 10.17 23.47
N SER A 82 -4.38 10.77 22.78
CA SER A 82 -5.64 10.09 22.46
C SER A 82 -5.39 8.89 21.56
N ARG A 83 -6.16 7.82 21.74
CA ARG A 83 -6.05 6.59 20.95
C ARG A 83 -7.24 6.43 20.01
N LEU A 84 -6.96 6.00 18.80
CA LEU A 84 -7.97 5.55 17.86
C LEU A 84 -7.62 4.11 17.44
N ASP A 85 -8.59 3.21 17.54
CA ASP A 85 -8.43 1.86 17.03
C ASP A 85 -8.53 1.90 15.50
N LEU A 86 -7.36 1.84 14.86
CA LEU A 86 -7.18 1.92 13.41
C LEU A 86 -6.69 0.57 12.85
N GLU A 87 -7.03 -0.54 13.50
CA GLU A 87 -6.64 -1.86 13.02
C GLU A 87 -7.16 -2.14 11.61
N ILE A 88 -6.22 -2.50 10.72
CA ILE A 88 -6.54 -2.94 9.37
C ILE A 88 -6.69 -4.44 9.42
N SER A 89 -7.89 -4.95 9.13
CA SER A 89 -8.09 -6.39 9.00
C SER A 89 -7.23 -6.97 7.88
N ASN A 90 -6.52 -8.06 8.16
CA ASN A 90 -5.76 -8.80 7.13
C ASN A 90 -6.65 -9.49 6.07
N LYS A 91 -7.98 -9.36 6.18
CA LYS A 91 -8.96 -9.99 5.27
C LYS A 91 -9.68 -9.00 4.35
N LEU A 92 -9.21 -7.75 4.27
CA LEU A 92 -9.84 -6.76 3.40
C LEU A 92 -9.61 -7.14 1.93
N MET A 93 -10.70 -7.22 1.18
CA MET A 93 -10.64 -7.33 -0.28
C MET A 93 -10.15 -6.00 -0.89
N PHE A 94 -9.56 -6.07 -2.09
CA PHE A 94 -9.05 -4.89 -2.82
C PHE A 94 -10.00 -3.68 -2.81
N GLY A 95 -11.28 -3.88 -3.14
CA GLY A 95 -12.27 -2.80 -3.11
C GLY A 95 -12.55 -2.22 -1.72
N GLN A 96 -12.38 -3.01 -0.66
CA GLN A 96 -12.47 -2.53 0.72
C GLN A 96 -11.22 -1.73 1.10
N ILE A 97 -10.02 -2.15 0.67
CA ILE A 97 -8.78 -1.41 0.86
C ILE A 97 -8.88 0.00 0.25
N LEU A 98 -9.45 0.12 -0.96
CA LEU A 98 -9.68 1.41 -1.60
C LEU A 98 -10.67 2.29 -0.82
N LYS A 99 -11.71 1.71 -0.21
CA LYS A 99 -12.66 2.44 0.64
C LYS A 99 -11.99 2.99 1.90
N GLU A 100 -11.12 2.20 2.53
CA GLU A 100 -10.34 2.66 3.67
C GLU A 100 -9.39 3.79 3.27
N HIS A 101 -8.76 3.70 2.10
CA HIS A 101 -7.97 4.80 1.58
C HIS A 101 -8.81 6.06 1.37
N LYS A 102 -10.02 5.98 0.81
CA LYS A 102 -10.87 7.18 0.65
C LYS A 102 -11.16 7.90 1.98
N ARG A 103 -11.14 7.18 3.10
CA ARG A 103 -11.37 7.70 4.46
C ARG A 103 -10.08 8.11 5.19
N SER A 104 -8.91 7.69 4.70
CA SER A 104 -7.62 8.00 5.32
C SER A 104 -7.15 9.44 5.02
N ILE A 105 -5.99 9.82 5.57
CA ILE A 105 -5.36 11.12 5.32
C ILE A 105 -5.11 11.40 3.84
N LYS A 106 -5.08 12.68 3.46
CA LYS A 106 -4.61 13.09 2.14
C LYS A 106 -3.08 13.02 2.07
N PHE A 107 -2.56 12.39 1.03
CA PHE A 107 -1.15 12.40 0.66
C PHE A 107 -1.01 12.70 -0.83
N ASN A 108 0.19 13.03 -1.26
CA ASN A 108 0.50 13.40 -2.63
C ASN A 108 0.15 12.26 -3.60
N GLY A 109 -0.46 12.60 -4.74
CA GLY A 109 -0.88 11.60 -5.74
C GLY A 109 -2.07 10.71 -5.33
N LYS A 110 -2.63 10.81 -4.12
CA LYS A 110 -3.67 9.89 -3.61
C LYS A 110 -4.86 9.68 -4.55
N ASP A 111 -5.48 10.74 -5.05
CA ASP A 111 -6.70 10.60 -5.86
C ASP A 111 -6.38 9.91 -7.19
N VAL A 112 -5.22 10.25 -7.77
CA VAL A 112 -4.73 9.63 -9.01
C VAL A 112 -4.44 8.15 -8.76
N LEU A 113 -3.77 7.83 -7.66
CA LEU A 113 -3.50 6.45 -7.25
C LEU A 113 -4.79 5.64 -7.12
N LEU A 114 -5.80 6.17 -6.42
CA LEU A 114 -7.07 5.47 -6.23
C LEU A 114 -7.82 5.27 -7.55
N LEU A 115 -7.85 6.28 -8.41
CA LEU A 115 -8.45 6.16 -9.75
C LEU A 115 -7.73 5.09 -10.59
N LYS A 116 -6.39 5.06 -10.56
CA LYS A 116 -5.58 4.06 -11.27
C LYS A 116 -5.81 2.67 -10.72
N CYS A 117 -5.87 2.49 -9.41
CA CYS A 117 -6.18 1.20 -8.78
C CYS A 117 -7.60 0.71 -9.10
N GLU A 118 -8.59 1.60 -9.17
CA GLU A 118 -9.96 1.25 -9.60
C GLU A 118 -10.00 0.78 -11.06
N ARG A 119 -9.30 1.50 -11.95
CA ARG A 119 -9.15 1.11 -13.35
C ARG A 119 -8.42 -0.22 -13.48
N PHE A 120 -7.26 -0.35 -12.86
CA PHE A 120 -6.45 -1.57 -12.82
C PHE A 120 -7.27 -2.77 -12.38
N ASN A 121 -8.01 -2.66 -11.25
CA ASN A 121 -8.81 -3.76 -10.73
C ASN A 121 -9.96 -4.15 -11.66
N THR A 122 -10.63 -3.16 -12.26
CA THR A 122 -11.68 -3.40 -13.26
C THR A 122 -11.13 -4.16 -14.46
N THR A 123 -10.07 -3.64 -15.09
CA THR A 123 -9.44 -4.26 -16.27
C THR A 123 -8.87 -5.64 -15.95
N ARG A 124 -8.25 -5.81 -14.77
CA ARG A 124 -7.74 -7.11 -14.27
C ARG A 124 -8.84 -8.13 -14.10
N ILE A 125 -9.99 -7.76 -13.53
CA ILE A 125 -11.14 -8.67 -13.38
C ILE A 125 -11.63 -9.12 -14.75
N GLU A 126 -11.75 -8.19 -15.69
CA GLU A 126 -12.15 -8.52 -17.06
C GLU A 126 -11.13 -9.44 -17.74
N TYR A 127 -9.84 -9.12 -17.64
CA TYR A 127 -8.78 -9.91 -18.25
C TYR A 127 -8.70 -11.33 -17.69
N VAL A 128 -8.67 -11.49 -16.37
CA VAL A 128 -8.47 -12.79 -15.72
C VAL A 128 -9.74 -13.65 -15.75
N HIS A 129 -10.92 -13.06 -15.52
CA HIS A 129 -12.16 -13.84 -15.40
C HIS A 129 -12.97 -13.94 -16.69
N ARG A 130 -12.61 -13.19 -17.74
CA ARG A 130 -13.33 -13.21 -19.03
C ARG A 130 -12.41 -13.57 -20.21
N LEU A 131 -11.39 -14.40 -19.96
CA LEU A 131 -10.47 -14.89 -21.00
C LEU A 131 -11.18 -15.47 -22.24
N LEU A 132 -12.29 -16.19 -22.03
CA LEU A 132 -13.09 -16.78 -23.10
C LEU A 132 -14.00 -15.78 -23.84
N LYS A 133 -14.12 -14.54 -23.36
CA LYS A 133 -14.97 -13.50 -23.97
C LYS A 133 -14.22 -12.62 -24.97
N PHE A 134 -12.89 -12.71 -25.01
CA PHE A 134 -12.09 -11.96 -25.98
C PHE A 134 -12.31 -12.50 -27.39
N LYS A 135 -12.54 -11.60 -28.34
CA LYS A 135 -12.86 -11.93 -29.73
C LYS A 135 -11.61 -12.25 -30.55
N SER A 136 -10.45 -11.79 -30.11
CA SER A 136 -9.16 -12.06 -30.75
C SER A 136 -8.01 -12.06 -29.73
N ASP A 137 -6.87 -12.61 -30.14
CA ASP A 137 -5.65 -12.53 -29.34
C ASP A 137 -5.14 -11.09 -29.22
N GLU A 138 -5.28 -10.26 -30.26
CA GLU A 138 -4.91 -8.84 -30.24
C GLU A 138 -5.66 -8.06 -29.14
N GLU A 139 -6.95 -8.35 -28.94
CA GLU A 139 -7.74 -7.76 -27.86
C GLU A 139 -7.13 -8.13 -26.49
N ARG A 140 -6.71 -9.39 -26.31
CA ARG A 140 -6.04 -9.84 -25.08
C ARG A 140 -4.71 -9.12 -24.85
N VAL A 141 -3.90 -8.99 -25.90
CA VAL A 141 -2.61 -8.29 -25.83
C VAL A 141 -2.82 -6.83 -25.41
N THR A 142 -3.80 -6.17 -26.03
CA THR A 142 -4.13 -4.76 -25.75
C THR A 142 -4.54 -4.59 -24.30
N ARG A 143 -5.47 -5.43 -23.79
CA ARG A 143 -5.89 -5.37 -22.39
C ARG A 143 -4.77 -5.68 -21.40
N SER A 144 -3.91 -6.65 -21.71
CA SER A 144 -2.77 -6.93 -20.84
C SER A 144 -1.77 -5.76 -20.80
N ALA A 145 -1.60 -5.06 -21.92
CA ALA A 145 -0.74 -3.88 -22.00
C ALA A 145 -1.31 -2.69 -21.21
N GLU A 146 -2.63 -2.48 -21.25
CA GLU A 146 -3.31 -1.49 -20.39
C GLU A 146 -3.05 -1.78 -18.91
N ILE A 147 -3.20 -3.03 -18.47
CA ILE A 147 -2.95 -3.44 -17.09
C ILE A 147 -1.48 -3.23 -16.71
N ASN A 148 -0.55 -3.58 -17.60
CA ASN A 148 0.88 -3.42 -17.38
C ASN A 148 1.26 -1.95 -17.21
N ASN A 149 0.72 -1.05 -18.05
CA ASN A 149 0.95 0.38 -17.92
C ASN A 149 0.39 0.92 -16.61
N ASP A 150 -0.85 0.54 -16.25
CA ASP A 150 -1.48 0.92 -14.98
C ASP A 150 -0.63 0.48 -13.79
N TYR A 151 -0.11 -0.74 -13.84
CA TYR A 151 0.74 -1.30 -12.79
C TYR A 151 2.00 -0.46 -12.54
N TYR A 152 2.72 -0.07 -13.59
CA TYR A 152 3.92 0.76 -13.43
C TYR A 152 3.60 2.18 -12.94
N GLU A 153 2.53 2.79 -13.44
CA GLU A 153 2.10 4.10 -12.94
C GLU A 153 1.68 4.05 -11.45
N ILE A 154 1.04 2.94 -11.03
CA ILE A 154 0.69 2.71 -9.62
C ILE A 154 1.95 2.61 -8.75
N ILE A 155 3.02 1.97 -9.22
CA ILE A 155 4.30 1.91 -8.50
C ILE A 155 4.84 3.32 -8.24
N ASP A 156 4.87 4.17 -9.27
CA ASP A 156 5.39 5.52 -9.16
C ASP A 156 4.58 6.36 -8.16
N LEU A 157 3.25 6.31 -8.28
CA LEU A 157 2.33 6.99 -7.35
C LEU A 157 2.44 6.45 -5.92
N TYR A 158 2.67 5.15 -5.76
CA TYR A 158 2.93 4.55 -4.45
C TYR A 158 4.22 5.09 -3.82
N LEU A 159 5.31 5.15 -4.58
CA LEU A 159 6.59 5.67 -4.10
C LEU A 159 6.48 7.14 -3.68
N GLU A 160 5.78 7.96 -4.48
CA GLU A 160 5.50 9.35 -4.18
C GLU A 160 4.67 9.52 -2.90
N GLY A 161 3.54 8.81 -2.80
CA GLY A 161 2.66 8.86 -1.64
C GLY A 161 3.34 8.33 -0.37
N ARG A 162 4.12 7.26 -0.48
CA ARG A 162 4.92 6.72 0.62
C ARG A 162 5.91 7.76 1.13
N LYS A 163 6.67 8.39 0.23
CA LYS A 163 7.67 9.40 0.60
C LYS A 163 7.02 10.56 1.35
N ASP A 164 5.91 11.09 0.84
CA ASP A 164 5.18 12.18 1.49
C ASP A 164 4.73 11.82 2.92
N ILE A 165 4.15 10.63 3.13
CA ILE A 165 3.75 10.20 4.48
C ILE A 165 4.97 10.01 5.39
N GLU A 166 6.04 9.39 4.90
CA GLU A 166 7.28 9.19 5.66
C GLU A 166 7.94 10.52 6.05
N ASP A 167 7.95 11.52 5.16
CA ASP A 167 8.50 12.85 5.43
C ASP A 167 7.69 13.53 6.55
N ARG A 168 6.35 13.50 6.47
CA ARG A 168 5.49 14.06 7.52
C ARG A 168 5.61 13.34 8.87
N LEU A 169 5.84 12.02 8.85
CA LEU A 169 6.13 11.24 10.06
C LEU A 169 7.49 11.61 10.66
N ASN A 170 8.50 11.87 9.82
CA ASN A 170 9.81 12.34 10.27
C ASN A 170 9.70 13.74 10.90
N ASP A 171 8.95 14.66 10.29
CA ASP A 171 8.75 15.99 10.86
C ASP A 171 8.13 15.89 12.27
N LEU A 172 7.13 15.03 12.44
CA LEU A 172 6.52 14.78 13.75
C LEU A 172 7.48 14.16 14.77
N SER A 173 8.39 13.27 14.34
CA SER A 173 9.33 12.63 15.26
C SER A 173 10.42 13.58 15.77
N HIS A 174 10.74 14.65 15.02
CA HIS A 174 11.77 15.62 15.39
C HIS A 174 11.21 16.85 16.12
N HIS A 175 9.95 17.23 15.88
CA HIS A 175 9.35 18.44 16.45
C HIS A 175 8.59 18.23 17.76
N ILE A 176 8.38 16.99 18.17
CA ILE A 176 7.71 16.66 19.43
C ILE A 176 8.74 16.02 20.36
N ASP A 177 8.92 16.58 21.56
CA ASP A 177 9.69 15.90 22.61
C ASP A 177 8.83 14.78 23.21
N TRP A 178 8.85 13.63 22.54
CA TRP A 178 8.13 12.45 22.98
C TRP A 178 8.57 11.97 24.37
N ASN A 179 9.80 12.28 24.80
CA ASN A 179 10.30 11.93 26.14
C ASN A 179 9.74 12.87 27.22
N GLU A 180 9.48 14.13 26.88
CA GLU A 180 8.76 15.06 27.76
C GLU A 180 7.30 14.62 27.95
N ILE A 181 6.65 14.15 26.88
CA ILE A 181 5.29 13.60 26.97
C ILE A 181 5.26 12.34 27.86
N GLU A 182 6.26 11.46 27.76
CA GLU A 182 6.37 10.27 28.62
C GLU A 182 6.50 10.62 30.11
N LYS A 183 7.16 11.73 30.45
CA LYS A 183 7.34 12.18 31.85
C LYS A 183 6.07 12.75 32.47
N ASN A 184 5.12 13.19 31.64
CA ASN A 184 3.88 13.84 32.05
C ASN A 184 2.66 12.88 32.08
N ILE A 185 2.88 11.58 31.85
CA ILE A 185 1.88 10.49 31.90
C ILE A 185 2.27 9.49 33.01
#